data_AF-A0A7K2NSA0-F1
#
_entry.id   AF-A0A7K2NSA0-F1
#
_cell.length_a   1.000
_cell.length_b   1.000
_cell.length_c   1.000
_cell.angle_alpha   90.00
_cell.angle_beta   90.00
_cell.angle_gamma   90.00
#
_symmetry.space_group_name_H-M   'P 1'
#
loop_
_entity.id
_entity.type
_entity.pdbx_description
1 polymer ?
#
loop_
_entity_poly.entity_id
_entity_poly.type
_entity_poly.pdbx_seq_one_letter_code
_entity_poly.pdbx_strand_id
1 'polypeptide(L)' 'TTGKRGGVHNSLTRLLLKPTHLIGGYAQLSWAFNYLGPTGNQRDEVTVIRRRSQEVEY' A
#
# COMPACT_ATOMS: atom_id res chain seq x y z
N THR A 1 15.50 13.97 14.52
CA THR A 1 14.22 13.28 14.19
C THR A 1 13.11 14.32 14.21
N THR A 2 12.06 14.16 13.41
CA THR A 2 10.98 15.16 13.20
C THR A 2 10.07 15.41 14.42
N GLY A 3 10.42 14.90 15.61
CA GLY A 3 9.61 15.00 16.83
C GLY A 3 8.29 14.23 16.81
N LYS A 4 7.88 13.69 15.66
CA LYS A 4 6.65 12.91 15.50
C LYS A 4 6.88 11.44 15.83
N ARG A 5 5.83 10.78 16.32
CA ARG A 5 5.81 9.32 16.54
C ARG A 5 6.21 8.59 15.24
N GLY A 6 7.04 7.55 15.37
CA GLY A 6 7.40 6.69 14.26
C GLY A 6 6.16 6.07 13.60
N GLY A 7 6.17 5.97 12.27
CA GLY A 7 5.10 5.37 11.49
C GLY A 7 4.98 3.85 11.69
N VAL A 8 3.93 3.28 11.10
CA VAL A 8 3.66 1.84 11.03
C VAL A 8 4.04 1.28 9.65
N HIS A 9 3.83 -0.02 9.41
CA HIS A 9 4.12 -0.65 8.12
C HIS A 9 3.46 0.07 6.93
N ASN A 10 2.19 0.50 7.07
CA ASN A 10 1.48 1.25 6.02
C ASN A 10 1.93 2.71 5.87
N SER A 11 2.81 3.22 6.74
CA SER A 11 3.43 4.54 6.54
C SER A 11 4.47 4.54 5.42
N LEU A 12 4.87 3.35 4.95
CA LEU A 12 5.84 3.15 3.88
C LEU A 12 5.18 2.73 2.56
N THR A 13 3.92 2.32 2.57
CA THR A 13 3.20 1.79 1.40
C THR A 13 2.41 2.88 0.66
N ARG A 14 2.26 2.77 -0.65
CA ARG A 14 1.36 3.62 -1.45
C ARG A 14 0.30 2.80 -2.20
N LEU A 15 -0.86 3.41 -2.45
CA LEU A 15 -1.86 2.87 -3.38
C LEU A 15 -1.38 2.98 -4.84
N LEU A 16 -1.33 1.85 -5.53
CA LEU A 16 -1.01 1.75 -6.94
C LEU A 16 -2.16 1.05 -7.66
N LEU A 17 -2.79 1.75 -8.61
CA LEU A 17 -3.95 1.23 -9.32
C LEU A 17 -3.52 0.58 -10.63
N LYS A 18 -3.86 -0.70 -10.82
CA LYS A 18 -3.66 -1.40 -12.09
C LYS A 18 -4.84 -1.10 -13.03
N PRO A 19 -4.62 -0.51 -14.23
CA PRO A 19 -5.71 -0.15 -15.14
C PRO A 19 -6.63 -1.32 -15.53
N THR A 20 -6.08 -2.54 -15.60
CA THR A 20 -6.87 -3.74 -15.91
C THR A 20 -7.95 -4.05 -14.86
N HIS A 21 -7.84 -3.53 -13.64
CA HIS A 21 -8.84 -3.71 -12.58
C HIS A 21 -9.93 -2.62 -12.62
N LEU A 22 -9.85 -1.66 -13.55
CA LEU A 22 -10.84 -0.60 -13.76
C LEU A 22 -11.80 -0.90 -14.92
N ILE A 23 -11.67 -2.07 -15.55
CA ILE A 23 -12.56 -2.49 -16.64
C ILE A 23 -13.99 -2.64 -16.11
N GLY A 24 -14.98 -2.19 -16.89
CA GLY A 24 -16.39 -2.26 -16.56
C GLY A 24 -17.25 -2.36 -17.82
N GLY A 25 -18.49 -2.85 -17.68
CA GLY A 25 -19.46 -2.92 -18.78
C GLY A 25 -19.15 -3.99 -19.83
N TYR A 26 -18.30 -4.98 -19.49
CA TYR A 26 -17.86 -6.02 -20.43
C TYR A 26 -18.12 -7.41 -19.85
N ALA A 27 -19.38 -7.85 -19.90
CA ALA A 27 -19.84 -9.14 -19.39
C ALA A 27 -19.33 -9.42 -17.96
N GLN A 28 -18.48 -10.44 -17.76
CA GLN A 28 -17.88 -10.77 -16.46
C GLN A 28 -17.01 -9.66 -15.88
N LEU A 29 -16.50 -8.74 -16.70
CA LEU A 29 -15.74 -7.56 -16.28
C LEU A 29 -16.72 -6.39 -16.12
N SER A 30 -17.67 -6.55 -15.21
CA SER A 30 -18.62 -5.51 -14.82
C SER A 30 -18.52 -5.27 -13.31
N TRP A 31 -18.57 -4.00 -12.92
CA TRP A 31 -18.48 -3.63 -11.50
C TRP A 31 -19.70 -4.12 -10.72
N ALA A 32 -19.45 -4.69 -9.55
CA ALA A 32 -20.44 -4.85 -8.49
C ALA A 32 -19.74 -4.74 -7.13
N PHE A 33 -20.51 -4.49 -6.07
CA PHE A 33 -19.95 -4.31 -4.72
C PHE A 33 -19.10 -5.53 -4.31
N ASN A 34 -17.82 -5.29 -4.00
CA ASN A 34 -16.80 -6.29 -3.68
C ASN A 34 -16.55 -7.38 -4.74
N TYR A 35 -17.08 -7.24 -5.97
CA TYR A 35 -16.91 -8.23 -7.04
C TYR A 35 -15.76 -7.89 -7.98
N LEU A 36 -15.64 -6.61 -8.37
CA LEU A 36 -14.61 -6.16 -9.30
C LEU A 36 -14.16 -4.74 -8.95
N GLY A 37 -12.86 -4.49 -8.98
CA GLY A 37 -12.26 -3.19 -8.71
C GLY A 37 -10.77 -3.27 -8.45
N PRO A 38 -10.09 -2.12 -8.31
CA PRO A 38 -8.67 -2.08 -8.03
C PRO A 38 -8.36 -2.65 -6.65
N THR A 39 -7.19 -3.28 -6.55
CA THR A 39 -6.71 -3.95 -5.34
C THR A 39 -5.64 -3.10 -4.64
N GLY A 40 -5.59 -3.11 -3.32
CA GLY A 40 -4.52 -2.46 -2.55
C GLY A 40 -3.26 -3.33 -2.43
N ASN A 41 -2.57 -3.63 -3.54
CA ASN A 41 -1.32 -4.39 -3.49
C ASN A 41 -0.19 -3.58 -2.85
N GLN A 42 0.63 -4.23 -2.01
CA GLN A 42 1.66 -3.57 -1.19
C GLN A 42 3.00 -4.34 -1.13
N ARG A 43 3.17 -5.43 -1.90
CA ARG A 43 4.36 -6.30 -1.82
C ARG A 43 5.54 -5.81 -2.66
N ASP A 44 5.29 -4.90 -3.59
CA ASP A 44 6.29 -4.39 -4.53
C ASP A 44 7.01 -3.12 -4.01
N GLU A 45 6.64 -2.63 -2.83
CA GLU A 45 7.22 -1.41 -2.25
C GLU A 45 8.67 -1.65 -1.79
N VAL A 46 9.58 -0.76 -2.20
CA VAL A 46 11.01 -0.81 -1.85
C VAL A 46 11.30 0.27 -0.81
N THR A 47 11.92 -0.13 0.31
CA THR A 47 12.20 0.77 1.44
C THR A 47 13.67 0.76 1.81
N VAL A 48 14.15 1.88 2.36
CA VAL A 48 15.54 2.03 2.81
C VAL A 48 15.63 1.73 4.30
N ILE A 49 16.46 0.76 4.67
CA ILE A 49 16.73 0.43 6.07
C ILE A 49 18.00 1.17 6.52
N ARG A 50 17.91 1.83 7.68
CA ARG A 50 19.07 2.44 8.35
C ARG A 50 19.08 2.13 9.84
N ARG A 51 20.27 2.01 10.42
CA ARG A 51 20.44 1.89 11.88
C ARG A 51 19.87 3.14 12.57
N ARG A 52 19.15 2.94 13.67
CA ARG A 52 18.75 4.05 14.55
C ARG A 52 19.98 4.54 15.32
N SER A 53 20.08 5.85 15.52
CA SER A 53 21.16 6.47 16.31
C SER A 53 20.92 6.37 17.81
N GLN A 54 19.70 6.07 18.22
CA GLN A 54 19.28 5.87 19.60
C GLN A 54 19.42 4.39 19.99
N GLU A 55 19.85 4.15 21.23
CA GLU A 55 19.83 2.84 21.87
C GLU A 55 18.38 2.42 22.17
N VAL A 56 18.04 1.18 21.84
CA VAL A 56 16.68 0.64 21.97
C VAL A 56 16.67 -0.28 23.19
N GLU A 57 16.01 0.16 24.26
CA GLU A 57 15.65 -0.70 25.40
C GLU A 57 14.30 -1.39 25.10
N TYR A 58 14.20 -2.67 25.45
CA TYR A 58 13.04 -3.54 25.19
C TYR A 58 12.15 -3.70 26.41
#